data_AF-A0A7S8D162-F1
#
_entry.id   AF-A0A7S8D162-F1
#
_cell.length_a   1.000
_cell.length_b   1.000
_cell.length_c   1.000
_cell.angle_alpha   90.00
_cell.angle_beta   90.00
_cell.angle_gamma   90.00
#
_symmetry.space_group_name_H-M   'P 1'
#
loop_
_entity.id
_entity.type
_entity.pdbx_description
1 polymer ?
#
loop_
_entity_poly.entity_id
_entity_poly.type
_entity_poly.pdbx_seq_one_letter_code
_entity_poly.pdbx_strand_id
1 'polypeptide(L)'
;MGIRSKRALITRHLTPDLRLECLVQGFPSFHHLRVQPRKPRQRHRVEIDPHLLRLCRSSSDSTSSTIYSQTFPSPAINSLFLLPSSTLHPQFFYSLQTIAIMSLSNKLSIADVDVKGKKVLIRVDFNVPLDADKNITNNQRIVGALPTIKYALENGAKSVILMSHLGRPNGSPNEKYSLKPVVAELEKLLSKKVTFAPDCVGPEVEEIVNKAEDGSVILLENLRFHIEEEGSSKDKEGNKTKADKAQVEAFRKGLTALGDVYINDAFGTAHRAHSSMVGVDLPQKASGFLVKKELEYFAKALENPQRPFLAILGGAKVSDKIQLIDNLLDKVNTLIICGGMAFTFKKTLENVSIGNSLFDEAGSKTVGNLVEKAKQKGVKLVLPVDYITADKFDKDANTGYATDKDGIPDGWQGLDCGEESVKLYKEAIADAKTILWNGPAGVFEFEKFASGTKATLDAVVDAVQKDGKIVIIGGGDTATVAKKYGVEDKISHVSTGGGASLELLEGKELPGVTALSSK
;
A
#
# COMPACT_ATOMS: atom_id res chain seq x y z
N MET A 1 42.81 28.47 -47.83
CA MET A 1 44.06 28.96 -47.19
C MET A 1 44.40 28.02 -46.03
N GLY A 2 45.62 27.45 -46.02
CA GLY A 2 46.25 26.66 -44.93
C GLY A 2 45.62 25.29 -44.64
N ILE A 3 46.02 24.13 -45.19
CA ILE A 3 47.30 23.38 -45.16
C ILE A 3 47.61 22.68 -43.82
N ARG A 4 47.52 21.33 -43.88
CA ARG A 4 48.31 20.26 -43.20
C ARG A 4 48.04 19.93 -41.72
N SER A 5 48.18 18.70 -41.21
CA SER A 5 48.37 17.33 -41.75
C SER A 5 48.91 16.44 -40.60
N LYS A 6 48.37 15.21 -40.44
CA LYS A 6 49.05 13.95 -39.98
C LYS A 6 49.53 13.91 -38.51
N ARG A 7 49.69 12.79 -37.79
CA ARG A 7 49.60 11.30 -37.92
C ARG A 7 49.74 10.77 -36.46
N ALA A 8 48.95 9.84 -35.95
CA ALA A 8 49.10 8.36 -35.94
C ALA A 8 50.39 7.76 -35.29
N LEU A 9 50.21 6.94 -34.23
CA LEU A 9 51.03 5.79 -33.72
C LEU A 9 50.31 5.28 -32.44
N ILE A 10 49.65 4.11 -32.31
CA ILE A 10 49.98 2.66 -32.38
C ILE A 10 51.15 2.22 -31.48
N THR A 11 50.85 1.51 -30.37
CA THR A 11 51.30 0.13 -29.93
C THR A 11 50.88 -0.13 -28.45
N ARG A 12 50.01 -1.11 -28.16
CA ARG A 12 50.19 -2.56 -27.79
C ARG A 12 50.68 -2.88 -26.34
N HIS A 13 49.80 -3.59 -25.63
CA HIS A 13 49.92 -4.64 -24.58
C HIS A 13 51.14 -4.75 -23.64
N LEU A 14 50.88 -4.97 -22.34
CA LEU A 14 51.15 -6.23 -21.57
C LEU A 14 50.85 -6.06 -20.05
N THR A 15 50.05 -6.99 -19.48
CA THR A 15 50.02 -7.39 -18.05
C THR A 15 51.16 -8.40 -17.78
N PRO A 16 51.70 -8.62 -16.55
CA PRO A 16 51.04 -9.20 -15.35
C PRO A 16 51.52 -8.47 -14.03
N ASP A 17 51.16 -8.77 -12.78
CA ASP A 17 51.21 -10.05 -12.06
C ASP A 17 50.65 -9.93 -10.62
N LEU A 18 50.27 -11.08 -10.06
CA LEU A 18 49.80 -11.27 -8.68
C LEU A 18 50.91 -11.06 -7.64
N ARG A 19 50.56 -10.54 -6.45
CA ARG A 19 51.12 -11.03 -5.17
C ARG A 19 50.11 -11.00 -4.02
N LEU A 20 49.95 -12.18 -3.40
CA LEU A 20 49.48 -12.40 -2.04
C LEU A 20 50.42 -11.69 -1.05
N GLU A 21 49.87 -11.04 -0.02
CA GLU A 21 50.57 -10.87 1.25
C GLU A 21 49.56 -10.77 2.41
N CYS A 22 49.66 -11.73 3.32
CA CYS A 22 48.98 -11.79 4.60
C CYS A 22 50.09 -11.79 5.66
N LEU A 23 50.18 -10.78 6.53
CA LEU A 23 50.55 -10.89 7.95
C LEU A 23 50.79 -9.50 8.60
N VAL A 24 49.84 -9.13 9.45
CA VAL A 24 49.99 -8.67 10.85
C VAL A 24 51.25 -7.87 11.23
N GLN A 25 51.06 -6.62 11.70
CA GLN A 25 51.47 -6.13 13.04
C GLN A 25 51.16 -4.63 13.22
N GLY A 26 50.69 -4.22 14.42
CA GLY A 26 50.80 -2.83 14.90
C GLY A 26 49.58 -2.24 15.62
N PHE A 27 49.48 -2.42 16.94
CA PHE A 27 48.67 -1.60 17.88
C PHE A 27 49.42 -0.29 18.21
N PRO A 28 48.75 0.82 18.63
CA PRO A 28 48.33 1.08 20.03
C PRO A 28 46.94 1.79 20.14
N SER A 29 46.21 1.98 21.25
CA SER A 29 46.21 1.57 22.66
C SER A 29 44.92 2.08 23.34
N PHE A 30 44.62 1.53 24.53
CA PHE A 30 43.80 2.03 25.65
C PHE A 30 42.25 2.14 25.53
N HIS A 31 41.52 1.24 26.22
CA HIS A 31 41.02 1.49 27.59
C HIS A 31 40.47 0.23 28.28
N HIS A 32 40.40 0.30 29.61
CA HIS A 32 40.31 -0.76 30.61
C HIS A 32 39.03 -1.61 30.60
N LEU A 33 39.15 -2.90 30.96
CA LEU A 33 38.40 -3.53 32.08
C LEU A 33 38.97 -4.93 32.43
N ARG A 34 38.99 -5.20 33.73
CA ARG A 34 39.68 -6.30 34.44
C ARG A 34 39.08 -7.69 34.18
N VAL A 35 39.95 -8.72 34.20
CA VAL A 35 39.63 -10.15 34.35
C VAL A 35 40.52 -10.72 35.45
N GLN A 36 40.03 -11.68 36.25
CA GLN A 36 40.65 -12.96 36.66
C GLN A 36 39.84 -13.63 37.80
N PRO A 37 39.92 -14.97 38.06
CA PRO A 37 40.32 -16.09 37.19
C PRO A 37 39.40 -17.34 37.26
N ARG A 38 39.61 -18.29 36.33
CA ARG A 38 39.07 -19.68 36.31
C ARG A 38 40.03 -20.68 36.99
N LYS A 39 39.49 -21.77 37.58
CA LYS A 39 40.02 -23.18 37.61
C LYS A 39 38.87 -24.13 38.09
N PRO A 40 38.97 -25.49 38.02
CA PRO A 40 39.17 -26.38 36.86
C PRO A 40 38.15 -27.56 36.80
N ARG A 41 38.34 -28.45 35.80
CA ARG A 41 37.57 -29.65 35.40
C ARG A 41 37.25 -30.68 36.51
N GLN A 42 36.07 -31.33 36.41
CA GLN A 42 35.91 -32.78 36.68
C GLN A 42 34.94 -33.42 35.66
N ARG A 43 35.40 -34.53 35.06
CA ARG A 43 34.60 -35.51 34.30
C ARG A 43 34.02 -36.51 35.28
N HIS A 44 32.75 -36.88 35.20
CA HIS A 44 32.26 -38.19 35.65
C HIS A 44 31.27 -38.75 34.61
N ARG A 45 31.35 -40.07 34.46
CA ARG A 45 30.81 -40.96 33.42
C ARG A 45 29.71 -41.78 34.09
N VAL A 46 28.53 -41.90 33.48
CA VAL A 46 27.50 -42.91 33.80
C VAL A 46 26.76 -43.17 32.48
N GLU A 47 27.16 -44.18 31.72
CA GLU A 47 26.60 -45.55 31.66
C GLU A 47 25.22 -45.63 31.00
N ILE A 48 25.19 -46.34 29.88
CA ILE A 48 24.04 -46.75 29.08
C ILE A 48 23.85 -48.24 29.37
N ASP A 49 22.61 -48.69 29.57
CA ASP A 49 22.23 -50.10 29.37
C ASP A 49 20.93 -50.17 28.54
N PRO A 50 20.85 -50.99 27.46
CA PRO A 50 19.72 -51.08 26.55
C PRO A 50 18.79 -52.28 26.84
N HIS A 51 17.76 -52.41 26.01
CA HIS A 51 16.79 -53.53 25.92
C HIS A 51 15.61 -53.54 26.91
N LEU A 52 14.41 -53.26 26.38
CA LEU A 52 13.42 -54.33 26.24
C LEU A 52 12.40 -54.02 25.13
N LEU A 53 12.31 -55.00 24.24
CA LEU A 53 11.55 -55.09 23.00
C LEU A 53 10.10 -55.54 23.26
N ARG A 54 9.17 -54.93 22.52
CA ARG A 54 8.09 -55.56 21.71
C ARG A 54 7.33 -56.77 22.28
N LEU A 55 5.99 -56.62 22.39
CA LEU A 55 4.91 -57.34 21.67
C LEU A 55 3.69 -57.59 22.57
N CYS A 56 2.50 -57.17 22.12
CA CYS A 56 1.36 -58.07 21.92
C CYS A 56 0.22 -57.38 21.13
N ARG A 57 -0.43 -58.18 20.29
CA ARG A 57 -1.45 -57.85 19.27
C ARG A 57 -2.88 -57.99 19.81
N SER A 58 -3.82 -57.49 18.99
CA SER A 58 -5.26 -57.84 18.87
C SER A 58 -6.19 -57.15 19.89
N SER A 59 -7.38 -56.67 19.56
CA SER A 59 -8.37 -57.13 18.56
C SER A 59 -9.34 -55.99 18.16
N SER A 60 -10.08 -56.24 17.09
CA SER A 60 -11.10 -55.42 16.43
C SER A 60 -12.42 -55.32 17.22
N ASP A 61 -13.22 -54.27 16.99
CA ASP A 61 -14.54 -54.41 16.36
C ASP A 61 -15.31 -53.09 16.25
N SER A 62 -16.08 -53.02 15.17
CA SER A 62 -17.01 -51.98 14.71
C SER A 62 -18.39 -52.07 15.38
N THR A 63 -19.10 -50.96 15.58
CA THR A 63 -20.40 -50.63 14.91
C THR A 63 -21.17 -49.44 15.52
N SER A 64 -21.79 -48.70 14.60
CA SER A 64 -22.88 -47.71 14.59
C SER A 64 -23.90 -47.58 15.75
N SER A 65 -24.31 -46.33 16.06
CA SER A 65 -25.70 -45.77 16.00
C SER A 65 -25.85 -44.51 16.90
N THR A 66 -26.01 -43.30 16.36
CA THR A 66 -27.27 -42.54 16.12
C THR A 66 -28.16 -42.32 17.37
N ILE A 67 -28.18 -41.12 17.95
CA ILE A 67 -29.32 -40.55 18.71
C ILE A 67 -29.49 -39.05 18.42
N TYR A 68 -30.73 -38.68 18.09
CA TYR A 68 -31.32 -37.33 17.95
C TYR A 68 -31.76 -36.77 19.32
N SER A 69 -31.74 -35.43 19.49
CA SER A 69 -32.67 -34.62 20.33
C SER A 69 -32.12 -33.18 20.47
N GLN A 70 -32.54 -32.22 19.65
CA GLN A 70 -33.61 -31.22 19.89
C GLN A 70 -33.46 -30.26 21.10
N THR A 71 -33.30 -28.98 20.74
CA THR A 71 -33.88 -27.70 21.27
C THR A 71 -33.40 -27.02 22.58
N PHE A 72 -32.80 -25.82 22.36
CA PHE A 72 -32.75 -24.49 23.04
C PHE A 72 -33.57 -24.19 24.34
N PRO A 73 -33.37 -23.06 25.08
CA PRO A 73 -32.46 -21.89 24.92
C PRO A 73 -31.67 -21.41 26.19
N SER A 74 -30.84 -20.37 26.01
CA SER A 74 -30.08 -19.51 26.97
C SER A 74 -30.96 -18.74 28.00
N PRO A 75 -30.47 -17.87 28.94
CA PRO A 75 -29.10 -17.37 29.21
C PRO A 75 -28.67 -17.13 30.69
N ALA A 76 -27.36 -16.82 30.85
CA ALA A 76 -26.69 -16.00 31.88
C ALA A 76 -26.63 -16.47 33.35
N ILE A 77 -25.42 -16.44 33.94
CA ILE A 77 -25.02 -15.60 35.09
C ILE A 77 -23.59 -15.96 35.55
N ASN A 78 -22.83 -14.90 35.85
CA ASN A 78 -21.53 -14.90 36.51
C ASN A 78 -21.49 -15.73 37.80
N SER A 79 -20.43 -16.53 37.98
CA SER A 79 -19.95 -16.86 39.32
C SER A 79 -18.45 -17.10 39.32
N LEU A 80 -17.78 -16.09 39.86
CA LEU A 80 -16.42 -16.02 40.34
C LEU A 80 -16.13 -17.17 41.33
N PHE A 81 -15.16 -18.03 41.02
CA PHE A 81 -14.56 -18.94 42.01
C PHE A 81 -13.06 -18.69 42.10
N LEU A 82 -12.67 -18.04 43.20
CA LEU A 82 -11.31 -17.92 43.72
C LEU A 82 -10.93 -19.23 44.41
N LEU A 83 -9.83 -19.87 44.01
CA LEU A 83 -9.04 -20.77 44.86
C LEU A 83 -7.54 -20.67 44.51
N PRO A 84 -6.64 -20.97 45.48
CA PRO A 84 -5.43 -20.18 45.70
C PRO A 84 -4.15 -20.75 45.07
N SER A 85 -3.20 -19.85 44.92
CA SER A 85 -1.84 -20.05 44.46
C SER A 85 -0.99 -20.90 45.41
N SER A 86 -0.31 -21.92 44.87
CA SER A 86 1.03 -22.29 45.35
C SER A 86 1.84 -23.06 44.30
N THR A 87 3.02 -22.48 44.01
CA THR A 87 4.26 -23.12 43.56
C THR A 87 4.29 -23.80 42.19
N LEU A 88 4.68 -23.04 41.16
CA LEU A 88 5.47 -23.54 40.03
C LEU A 88 6.49 -22.47 39.58
N HIS A 89 7.69 -22.94 39.27
CA HIS A 89 8.94 -22.19 39.04
C HIS A 89 8.90 -21.14 37.91
N PRO A 90 9.71 -20.05 37.99
CA PRO A 90 9.69 -18.94 37.05
C PRO A 90 10.70 -19.15 35.91
N GLN A 91 10.39 -20.00 34.94
CA GLN A 91 11.09 -20.00 33.65
C GLN A 91 10.15 -20.50 32.55
N PHE A 92 9.26 -19.64 32.06
CA PHE A 92 8.63 -19.69 30.73
C PHE A 92 7.55 -18.59 30.64
N PHE A 93 7.96 -17.33 30.82
CA PHE A 93 7.14 -16.17 30.48
C PHE A 93 8.01 -15.17 29.72
N TYR A 94 8.45 -15.58 28.52
CA TYR A 94 8.84 -14.63 27.50
C TYR A 94 7.62 -14.36 26.64
N SER A 95 6.96 -13.25 26.97
CA SER A 95 6.33 -12.30 26.05
C SER A 95 5.81 -12.90 24.73
N LEU A 96 4.63 -13.54 24.78
CA LEU A 96 3.70 -13.45 23.67
C LEU A 96 3.06 -12.06 23.76
N GLN A 97 3.82 -11.06 23.33
CA GLN A 97 3.23 -9.81 22.88
C GLN A 97 2.49 -10.20 21.60
N THR A 98 1.22 -10.53 21.72
CA THR A 98 0.31 -10.59 20.59
C THR A 98 0.51 -9.28 19.86
N ILE A 99 1.15 -9.32 18.70
CA ILE A 99 1.11 -8.22 17.75
C ILE A 99 -0.39 -8.04 17.51
N ALA A 100 -0.97 -7.04 18.17
CA ALA A 100 -2.35 -6.67 17.93
C ALA A 100 -2.37 -6.24 16.47
N ILE A 101 -2.76 -7.16 15.57
CA ILE A 101 -3.03 -6.84 14.19
C ILE A 101 -4.06 -5.72 14.27
N MET A 102 -3.63 -4.52 13.90
CA MET A 102 -4.47 -3.33 13.96
C MET A 102 -5.67 -3.60 13.05
N SER A 103 -6.84 -3.88 13.62
CA SER A 103 -7.99 -4.22 12.81
C SER A 103 -8.46 -2.98 12.06
N LEU A 104 -8.36 -3.02 10.74
CA LEU A 104 -8.87 -2.02 9.81
C LEU A 104 -10.40 -1.86 9.98
N SER A 105 -11.09 -2.93 10.38
CA SER A 105 -12.55 -2.95 10.56
C SER A 105 -13.05 -2.25 11.84
N ASN A 106 -12.18 -2.02 12.82
CA ASN A 106 -12.56 -1.54 14.16
C ASN A 106 -12.37 -0.02 14.38
N LYS A 107 -12.27 0.78 13.32
CA LYS A 107 -12.14 2.24 13.42
C LYS A 107 -13.50 2.93 13.40
N LEU A 108 -13.66 4.00 14.19
CA LEU A 108 -14.85 4.86 14.13
C LEU A 108 -15.01 5.42 12.71
N SER A 109 -16.26 5.52 12.29
CA SER A 109 -16.66 6.28 11.10
C SER A 109 -17.52 7.48 11.48
N ILE A 110 -17.70 8.42 10.56
CA ILE A 110 -18.56 9.59 10.75
C ILE A 110 -20.00 9.19 11.12
N ALA A 111 -20.44 8.00 10.68
CA ALA A 111 -21.75 7.45 11.04
C ALA A 111 -21.87 7.05 12.53
N ASP A 112 -20.73 6.87 13.21
CA ASP A 112 -20.65 6.45 14.62
C ASP A 112 -20.47 7.66 15.57
N VAL A 113 -20.43 8.89 15.04
CA VAL A 113 -20.13 10.11 15.80
C VAL A 113 -21.29 11.10 15.72
N ASP A 114 -21.68 11.65 16.87
CA ASP A 114 -22.63 12.76 16.90
C ASP A 114 -21.97 14.05 16.43
N VAL A 115 -22.45 14.59 15.32
CA VAL A 115 -21.97 15.83 14.69
C VAL A 115 -22.89 17.03 14.93
N LYS A 116 -24.06 16.82 15.55
CA LYS A 116 -25.08 17.86 15.68
C LYS A 116 -24.60 19.02 16.55
N GLY A 117 -24.71 20.24 16.04
CA GLY A 117 -24.28 21.47 16.70
C GLY A 117 -22.77 21.61 16.85
N LYS A 118 -21.96 20.72 16.26
CA LYS A 118 -20.50 20.71 16.37
C LYS A 118 -19.81 21.31 15.16
N LYS A 119 -18.62 21.86 15.35
CA LYS A 119 -17.66 22.20 14.30
C LYS A 119 -16.96 20.93 13.84
N VAL A 120 -17.19 20.50 12.61
CA VAL A 120 -16.63 19.26 12.07
C VAL A 120 -15.42 19.59 11.20
N LEU A 121 -14.21 19.29 11.68
CA LEU A 121 -12.97 19.44 10.92
C LEU A 121 -12.72 18.19 10.08
N ILE A 122 -12.75 18.32 8.76
CA ILE A 122 -12.61 17.23 7.82
C ILE A 122 -11.31 17.37 7.03
N ARG A 123 -10.42 16.39 7.14
CA ARG A 123 -9.34 16.22 6.16
C ARG A 123 -9.90 15.57 4.90
N VAL A 124 -9.78 16.26 3.78
CA VAL A 124 -10.17 15.77 2.45
C VAL A 124 -8.97 15.77 1.52
N ASP A 125 -9.01 14.94 0.48
CA ASP A 125 -8.00 14.93 -0.59
C ASP A 125 -8.50 15.74 -1.80
N PHE A 126 -8.14 17.01 -1.88
CA PHE A 126 -8.41 17.90 -3.02
C PHE A 126 -7.16 18.16 -3.84
N ASN A 127 -6.24 17.19 -3.88
CA ASN A 127 -5.08 17.24 -4.78
C ASN A 127 -5.51 16.92 -6.22
N VAL A 128 -6.24 17.85 -6.82
CA VAL A 128 -6.82 17.73 -8.17
C VAL A 128 -5.88 18.28 -9.25
N PRO A 129 -5.87 17.69 -10.45
CA PRO A 129 -5.09 18.24 -11.56
C PRO A 129 -5.72 19.53 -12.09
N LEU A 130 -4.90 20.57 -12.18
CA LEU A 130 -5.28 21.86 -12.76
C LEU A 130 -4.62 22.04 -14.14
N ASP A 131 -5.34 22.65 -15.08
CA ASP A 131 -4.77 23.09 -16.35
C ASP A 131 -3.94 24.39 -16.19
N ALA A 132 -3.44 24.93 -17.30
CA ALA A 132 -2.66 26.17 -17.31
C ALA A 132 -3.47 27.39 -16.81
N ASP A 133 -4.78 27.36 -16.97
CA ASP A 133 -5.72 28.43 -16.59
C ASP A 133 -6.29 28.21 -15.17
N LYS A 134 -5.74 27.25 -14.40
CA LYS A 134 -6.18 26.84 -13.07
C LYS A 134 -7.58 26.22 -13.02
N ASN A 135 -8.13 25.74 -14.14
CA ASN A 135 -9.38 24.99 -14.13
C ASN A 135 -9.13 23.54 -13.69
N ILE A 136 -10.09 22.96 -12.98
CA ILE A 136 -10.04 21.57 -12.56
C ILE A 136 -10.34 20.67 -13.77
N THR A 137 -9.34 19.89 -14.18
CA THR A 137 -9.47 18.95 -15.30
C THR A 137 -10.12 17.62 -14.89
N ASN A 138 -10.09 17.30 -13.59
CA ASN A 138 -10.71 16.11 -13.02
C ASN A 138 -11.15 16.38 -11.57
N ASN A 139 -12.46 16.44 -11.35
CA ASN A 139 -13.07 16.73 -10.05
C ASN A 139 -13.36 15.47 -9.20
N GLN A 140 -12.96 14.27 -9.64
CA GLN A 140 -13.28 13.00 -8.97
C GLN A 140 -12.92 12.98 -7.48
N ARG A 141 -11.79 13.57 -7.09
CA ARG A 141 -11.39 13.62 -5.68
C ARG A 141 -12.31 14.53 -4.85
N ILE A 142 -12.83 15.59 -5.45
CA ILE A 142 -13.81 16.48 -4.80
C ILE A 142 -15.14 15.73 -4.63
N VAL A 143 -15.61 15.09 -5.70
CA VAL A 143 -16.83 14.26 -5.69
C VAL A 143 -16.74 13.16 -4.63
N GLY A 144 -15.57 12.54 -4.46
CA GLY A 144 -15.34 11.49 -3.46
C GLY A 144 -15.55 11.92 -2.01
N ALA A 145 -15.32 13.20 -1.68
CA ALA A 145 -15.52 13.73 -0.33
C ALA A 145 -16.97 14.21 -0.06
N LEU A 146 -17.76 14.43 -1.11
CA LEU A 146 -19.13 14.96 -0.97
C LEU A 146 -20.03 14.16 -0.04
N PRO A 147 -20.02 12.80 -0.02
CA PRO A 147 -20.87 12.05 0.90
C PRO A 147 -20.62 12.40 2.37
N THR A 148 -19.35 12.56 2.75
CA THR A 148 -18.96 12.91 4.13
C THR A 148 -19.37 14.34 4.47
N ILE A 149 -19.15 15.27 3.55
CA ILE A 149 -19.52 16.68 3.72
C ILE A 149 -21.03 16.83 3.86
N LYS A 150 -21.80 16.23 2.95
CA LYS A 150 -23.27 16.28 2.97
C LYS A 150 -23.84 15.65 4.23
N TYR A 151 -23.32 14.49 4.64
CA TYR A 151 -23.75 13.84 5.88
C TYR A 151 -23.55 14.72 7.10
N ALA A 152 -22.39 15.38 7.24
CA ALA A 152 -22.15 16.30 8.35
C ALA A 152 -23.19 17.44 8.38
N LEU A 153 -23.47 18.04 7.22
CA LEU A 153 -24.46 19.12 7.08
C LEU A 153 -25.89 18.63 7.39
N GLU A 154 -26.30 17.51 6.80
CA GLU A 154 -27.64 16.93 6.96
C GLU A 154 -27.91 16.47 8.39
N ASN A 155 -26.88 16.08 9.14
CA ASN A 155 -26.96 15.72 10.56
C ASN A 155 -26.77 16.91 11.50
N GLY A 156 -26.86 18.14 10.97
CA GLY A 156 -26.95 19.36 11.76
C GLY A 156 -25.62 19.83 12.35
N ALA A 157 -24.49 19.58 11.69
CA ALA A 157 -23.22 20.21 12.07
C ALA A 157 -23.35 21.74 12.08
N LYS A 158 -22.78 22.38 13.11
CA LYS A 158 -22.74 23.84 13.20
C LYS A 158 -21.94 24.42 12.03
N SER A 159 -20.78 23.84 11.73
CA SER A 159 -20.01 24.20 10.55
C SER A 159 -19.15 23.02 10.11
N VAL A 160 -18.84 22.96 8.81
CA VAL A 160 -17.94 22.00 8.21
C VAL A 160 -16.69 22.73 7.76
N ILE A 161 -15.54 22.38 8.35
CA ILE A 161 -14.24 22.97 8.07
C ILE A 161 -13.42 21.96 7.27
N LEU A 162 -13.14 22.27 6.01
CA LEU A 162 -12.40 21.41 5.08
C LEU A 162 -10.93 21.82 5.05
N MET A 163 -10.04 20.87 5.30
CA MET A 163 -8.60 21.09 5.16
C MET A 163 -7.97 20.10 4.17
N SER A 164 -7.22 20.62 3.20
CA SER A 164 -6.61 19.80 2.16
C SER A 164 -5.18 20.22 1.81
N HIS A 165 -4.62 19.63 0.76
CA HIS A 165 -3.37 20.05 0.17
C HIS A 165 -3.48 19.98 -1.35
N LEU A 166 -2.66 20.77 -2.02
CA LEU A 166 -2.54 20.74 -3.48
C LEU A 166 -1.06 20.77 -3.87
N GLY A 167 -0.64 19.85 -4.72
CA GLY A 167 0.72 19.81 -5.24
C GLY A 167 1.82 19.69 -4.16
N ARG A 168 2.97 20.29 -4.45
CA ARG A 168 4.17 20.27 -3.61
C ARG A 168 4.76 21.68 -3.48
N PRO A 169 4.14 22.55 -2.67
CA PRO A 169 4.64 23.91 -2.40
C PRO A 169 5.88 23.93 -1.48
N ASN A 170 6.26 22.79 -0.88
CA ASN A 170 7.44 22.63 -0.02
C ASN A 170 7.50 23.61 1.18
N GLY A 171 6.38 23.81 1.89
CA GLY A 171 6.36 24.60 3.11
C GLY A 171 6.49 26.11 2.88
N SER A 172 6.07 26.60 1.72
CA SER A 172 6.00 28.04 1.45
C SER A 172 4.77 28.39 0.61
N PRO A 173 4.09 29.53 0.87
CA PRO A 173 2.96 29.98 0.07
C PRO A 173 3.31 30.11 -1.41
N ASN A 174 2.46 29.54 -2.26
CA ASN A 174 2.61 29.61 -3.71
C ASN A 174 1.25 29.60 -4.40
N GLU A 175 0.93 30.69 -5.10
CA GLU A 175 -0.37 30.89 -5.76
C GLU A 175 -0.72 29.80 -6.80
N LYS A 176 0.29 29.13 -7.36
CA LYS A 176 0.09 27.97 -8.26
C LYS A 176 -0.60 26.80 -7.55
N TYR A 177 -0.37 26.66 -6.26
CA TYR A 177 -0.85 25.55 -5.43
C TYR A 177 -1.92 26.00 -4.44
N SER A 178 -2.55 27.17 -4.63
CA SER A 178 -3.69 27.58 -3.81
C SER A 178 -4.90 26.66 -4.05
N LEU A 179 -5.68 26.39 -3.01
CA LEU A 179 -6.95 25.65 -3.09
C LEU A 179 -8.11 26.52 -3.57
N LYS A 180 -7.92 27.81 -3.79
CA LYS A 180 -8.96 28.75 -4.26
C LYS A 180 -9.76 28.24 -5.48
N PRO A 181 -9.17 27.61 -6.51
CA PRO A 181 -9.94 27.07 -7.64
C PRO A 181 -10.95 25.98 -7.25
N VAL A 182 -10.75 25.29 -6.12
CA VAL A 182 -11.65 24.24 -5.63
C VAL A 182 -12.97 24.81 -5.10
N VAL A 183 -12.98 26.08 -4.67
CA VAL A 183 -14.17 26.76 -4.11
C VAL A 183 -15.34 26.72 -5.09
N ALA A 184 -15.13 27.17 -6.33
CA ALA A 184 -16.20 27.25 -7.32
C ALA A 184 -16.83 25.88 -7.64
N GLU A 185 -16.01 24.84 -7.72
CA GLU A 185 -16.48 23.48 -7.97
C GLU A 185 -17.23 22.91 -6.74
N LEU A 186 -16.76 23.17 -5.52
CA LEU A 186 -17.49 22.79 -4.31
C LEU A 186 -18.83 23.50 -4.20
N GLU A 187 -18.89 24.81 -4.46
CA GLU A 187 -20.14 25.58 -4.42
C GLU A 187 -21.16 25.04 -5.41
N LYS A 188 -20.72 24.72 -6.63
CA LYS A 188 -21.54 24.06 -7.64
C LYS A 188 -22.07 22.70 -7.18
N LEU A 189 -21.20 21.85 -6.63
CA LEU A 189 -21.56 20.47 -6.24
C LEU A 189 -22.42 20.41 -4.96
N LEU A 190 -22.24 21.36 -4.04
CA LEU A 190 -23.01 21.45 -2.80
C LEU A 190 -24.25 22.33 -2.95
N SER A 191 -24.35 23.13 -4.01
CA SER A 191 -25.37 24.17 -4.17
C SER A 191 -25.44 25.11 -2.96
N LYS A 192 -24.27 25.42 -2.38
CA LYS A 192 -24.12 26.21 -1.15
C LYS A 192 -22.85 27.05 -1.23
N LYS A 193 -22.90 28.26 -0.68
CA LYS A 193 -21.72 29.13 -0.58
C LYS A 193 -20.63 28.47 0.27
N VAL A 194 -19.38 28.56 -0.20
CA VAL A 194 -18.20 28.06 0.51
C VAL A 194 -17.31 29.24 0.88
N THR A 195 -17.08 29.43 2.17
CA THR A 195 -16.17 30.48 2.65
C THR A 195 -14.73 29.98 2.52
N PHE A 196 -13.91 30.69 1.74
CA PHE A 196 -12.49 30.41 1.63
C PHE A 196 -11.71 31.21 2.67
N ALA A 197 -11.00 30.54 3.57
CA ALA A 197 -10.16 31.19 4.56
C ALA A 197 -8.82 31.63 3.93
N PRO A 198 -8.23 32.75 4.37
CA PRO A 198 -6.97 33.27 3.80
C PRO A 198 -5.76 32.41 4.15
N ASP A 199 -5.86 31.57 5.18
CA ASP A 199 -4.86 30.61 5.62
C ASP A 199 -5.55 29.36 6.22
N CYS A 200 -4.80 28.40 6.74
CA CYS A 200 -5.33 27.20 7.40
C CYS A 200 -5.21 27.21 8.93
N VAL A 201 -4.47 28.15 9.51
CA VAL A 201 -4.33 28.34 10.96
C VAL A 201 -4.21 29.83 11.27
N GLY A 202 -4.34 30.19 12.55
CA GLY A 202 -4.14 31.56 13.03
C GLY A 202 -5.44 32.28 13.40
N PRO A 203 -5.31 33.47 14.02
CA PRO A 203 -6.43 34.15 14.68
C PRO A 203 -7.55 34.54 13.73
N GLU A 204 -7.24 34.97 12.50
CA GLU A 204 -8.25 35.31 11.49
C GLU A 204 -9.06 34.07 11.05
N VAL A 205 -8.40 32.92 10.89
CA VAL A 205 -9.06 31.65 10.54
C VAL A 205 -9.97 31.18 11.68
N GLU A 206 -9.49 31.25 12.93
CA GLU A 206 -10.29 30.93 14.10
C GLU A 206 -11.52 31.84 14.23
N GLU A 207 -11.36 33.13 13.97
CA GLU A 207 -12.47 34.10 13.97
C GLU A 207 -13.52 33.77 12.90
N ILE A 208 -13.09 33.45 11.66
CA ILE A 208 -13.98 33.02 10.58
C ILE A 208 -14.76 31.77 10.98
N VAL A 209 -14.08 30.77 11.58
CA VAL A 209 -14.71 29.51 12.01
C VAL A 209 -15.68 29.73 13.17
N ASN A 210 -15.34 30.57 14.14
CA ASN A 210 -16.18 30.82 15.32
C ASN A 210 -17.42 31.67 15.01
N LYS A 211 -17.33 32.57 14.02
CA LYS A 211 -18.45 33.40 13.54
C LYS A 211 -19.32 32.70 12.49
N ALA A 212 -18.96 31.49 12.08
CA ALA A 212 -19.69 30.74 11.07
C ALA A 212 -21.14 30.48 11.51
N GLU A 213 -22.08 30.79 10.61
CA GLU A 213 -23.49 30.47 10.78
C GLU A 213 -23.73 28.96 10.69
N ASP A 214 -24.84 28.49 11.26
CA ASP A 214 -25.17 27.07 11.27
C ASP A 214 -25.23 26.46 9.86
N GLY A 215 -24.60 25.30 9.69
CA GLY A 215 -24.45 24.60 8.42
C GLY A 215 -23.45 25.24 7.45
N SER A 216 -22.64 26.23 7.85
CA SER A 216 -21.62 26.83 6.97
C SER A 216 -20.56 25.84 6.52
N VAL A 217 -20.05 26.02 5.29
CA VAL A 217 -18.92 25.25 4.75
C VAL A 217 -17.73 26.19 4.56
N ILE A 218 -16.60 25.84 5.16
CA ILE A 218 -15.37 26.63 5.13
C ILE A 218 -14.28 25.76 4.50
N LEU A 219 -13.59 26.28 3.50
CA LEU A 219 -12.39 25.67 2.93
C LEU A 219 -11.16 26.45 3.38
N LEU A 220 -10.26 25.76 4.07
CA LEU A 220 -8.96 26.31 4.46
C LEU A 220 -8.00 26.32 3.26
N GLU A 221 -7.02 27.23 3.31
CA GLU A 221 -5.92 27.23 2.33
C GLU A 221 -5.03 25.98 2.48
N ASN A 222 -4.17 25.75 1.49
CA ASN A 222 -3.30 24.60 1.37
C ASN A 222 -2.39 24.38 2.58
N LEU A 223 -2.60 23.28 3.31
CA LEU A 223 -1.81 22.95 4.51
C LEU A 223 -0.30 22.87 4.24
N ARG A 224 0.11 22.47 3.02
CA ARG A 224 1.54 22.35 2.68
C ARG A 224 2.23 23.70 2.44
N PHE A 225 1.52 24.83 2.54
CA PHE A 225 2.17 26.15 2.63
C PHE A 225 2.94 26.31 3.94
N HIS A 226 2.61 25.52 4.96
CA HIS A 226 3.30 25.44 6.24
C HIS A 226 4.25 24.25 6.23
N ILE A 227 5.53 24.48 6.55
CA ILE A 227 6.55 23.41 6.64
C ILE A 227 6.19 22.39 7.73
N GLU A 228 5.42 22.83 8.71
CA GLU A 228 4.92 22.10 9.86
C GLU A 228 3.96 20.97 9.50
N GLU A 229 3.29 21.04 8.33
CA GLU A 229 2.41 19.97 7.85
C GLU A 229 3.22 18.70 7.52
N GLU A 230 4.28 18.83 6.72
CA GLU A 230 5.14 17.70 6.31
C GLU A 230 6.31 17.46 7.28
N GLY A 231 6.53 18.39 8.22
CA GLY A 231 7.65 18.39 9.17
C GLY A 231 9.02 18.66 8.53
N SER A 232 9.07 18.87 7.21
CA SER A 232 10.26 19.24 6.47
C SER A 232 9.93 19.77 5.08
N SER A 233 10.79 20.63 4.56
CA SER A 233 10.75 21.11 3.17
C SER A 233 12.03 20.71 2.42
N LYS A 234 11.96 20.75 1.10
CA LYS A 234 13.13 20.66 0.22
C LYS A 234 13.22 21.92 -0.63
N ASP A 235 14.41 22.50 -0.72
CA ASP A 235 14.69 23.58 -1.67
C ASP A 235 14.85 23.04 -3.11
N LYS A 236 15.16 23.94 -4.06
CA LYS A 236 15.30 23.58 -5.48
C LYS A 236 16.55 22.72 -5.72
N GLU A 237 17.53 22.85 -4.85
CA GLU A 237 18.80 22.14 -4.83
C GLU A 237 18.68 20.77 -4.15
N GLY A 238 17.54 20.48 -3.52
CA GLY A 238 17.23 19.21 -2.86
C GLY A 238 17.67 19.13 -1.39
N ASN A 239 18.18 20.22 -0.82
CA ASN A 239 18.54 20.28 0.59
C ASN A 239 17.28 20.26 1.46
N LYS A 240 17.33 19.47 2.53
CA LYS A 240 16.18 19.22 3.41
C LYS A 240 16.26 20.09 4.66
N THR A 241 15.27 20.97 4.83
CA THR A 241 15.08 21.74 6.06
C THR A 241 14.02 21.05 6.92
N LYS A 242 14.28 20.84 8.22
CA LYS A 242 13.29 20.29 9.16
C LYS A 242 12.55 21.43 9.83
N ALA A 243 11.24 21.26 10.03
CA ALA A 243 10.44 22.18 10.83
C ALA A 243 10.89 22.12 12.30
N ASP A 244 10.80 23.26 13.00
CA ASP A 244 11.00 23.29 14.44
C ASP A 244 9.88 22.52 15.16
N LYS A 245 10.22 21.77 16.21
CA LYS A 245 9.25 20.93 16.91
C LYS A 245 8.16 21.75 17.62
N ALA A 246 8.52 22.90 18.19
CA ALA A 246 7.55 23.76 18.87
C ALA A 246 6.62 24.43 17.85
N GLN A 247 7.12 24.77 16.65
CA GLN A 247 6.29 25.25 15.55
C GLN A 247 5.31 24.19 15.05
N VAL A 248 5.76 22.93 14.90
CA VAL A 248 4.87 21.79 14.56
C VAL A 248 3.77 21.61 15.62
N GLU A 249 4.11 21.72 16.90
CA GLU A 249 3.13 21.63 17.98
C GLU A 249 2.13 22.79 17.95
N ALA A 250 2.60 24.03 17.74
CA ALA A 250 1.74 25.20 17.61
C ALA A 250 0.79 25.08 16.41
N PHE A 251 1.30 24.63 15.26
CA PHE A 251 0.49 24.39 14.05
C PHE A 251 -0.61 23.36 14.31
N ARG A 252 -0.27 22.25 14.97
CA ARG A 252 -1.23 21.20 15.36
C ARG A 252 -2.30 21.70 16.33
N LYS A 253 -1.92 22.52 17.31
CA LYS A 253 -2.87 23.19 18.22
C LYS A 253 -3.81 24.13 17.46
N GLY A 254 -3.28 24.89 16.51
CA GLY A 254 -4.06 25.75 15.61
C GLY A 254 -5.11 24.96 14.84
N LEU A 255 -4.73 23.83 14.22
CA LEU A 255 -5.69 22.94 13.53
C LEU A 255 -6.73 22.37 14.50
N THR A 256 -6.30 21.94 15.69
CA THR A 256 -7.18 21.35 16.71
C THR A 256 -8.25 22.34 17.19
N ALA A 257 -7.93 23.63 17.30
CA ALA A 257 -8.88 24.67 17.73
C ALA A 257 -10.06 24.89 16.75
N LEU A 258 -9.93 24.46 15.49
CA LEU A 258 -10.92 24.69 14.44
C LEU A 258 -12.11 23.72 14.48
N GLY A 259 -12.03 22.64 15.24
CA GLY A 259 -13.06 21.59 15.28
C GLY A 259 -13.37 21.12 16.69
N ASP A 260 -14.55 20.52 16.84
CA ASP A 260 -14.94 19.74 18.02
C ASP A 260 -14.85 18.23 17.74
N VAL A 261 -14.94 17.85 16.46
CA VAL A 261 -14.78 16.48 15.95
C VAL A 261 -13.83 16.50 14.75
N TYR A 262 -12.93 15.53 14.67
CA TYR A 262 -12.05 15.33 13.53
C TYR A 262 -12.52 14.15 12.67
N ILE A 263 -12.66 14.39 11.37
CA ILE A 263 -12.96 13.37 10.37
C ILE A 263 -11.81 13.29 9.37
N ASN A 264 -11.20 12.12 9.23
CA ASN A 264 -10.23 11.85 8.17
C ASN A 264 -10.92 11.18 6.99
N ASP A 265 -11.03 11.88 5.86
CA ASP A 265 -11.56 11.37 4.60
C ASP A 265 -10.52 11.41 3.47
N ALA A 266 -9.23 11.39 3.81
CA ALA A 266 -8.11 11.49 2.88
C ALA A 266 -7.20 10.25 2.93
N PHE A 267 -7.70 9.09 2.45
CA PHE A 267 -6.97 7.82 2.49
C PHE A 267 -5.61 7.89 1.78
N GLY A 268 -5.52 8.60 0.66
CA GLY A 268 -4.28 8.76 -0.10
C GLY A 268 -3.14 9.42 0.66
N THR A 269 -3.42 10.12 1.77
CA THR A 269 -2.39 10.70 2.65
C THR A 269 -2.18 9.93 3.95
N ALA A 270 -2.94 8.86 4.21
CA ALA A 270 -2.93 8.17 5.50
C ALA A 270 -1.61 7.44 5.80
N HIS A 271 -0.79 7.12 4.79
CA HIS A 271 0.57 6.58 4.97
C HIS A 271 1.57 7.62 5.53
N ARG A 272 1.19 8.89 5.61
CA ARG A 272 2.08 9.97 6.01
C ARG A 272 1.78 10.41 7.44
N ALA A 273 2.82 10.51 8.26
CA ALA A 273 2.73 11.04 9.62
C ALA A 273 2.70 12.59 9.64
N HIS A 274 1.93 13.21 8.75
CA HIS A 274 1.77 14.66 8.65
C HIS A 274 0.93 15.23 9.78
N SER A 275 1.09 16.52 10.09
CA SER A 275 0.37 17.17 11.20
C SER A 275 -1.14 17.05 11.08
N SER A 276 -1.71 17.22 9.90
CA SER A 276 -3.14 17.02 9.67
C SER A 276 -3.62 15.57 9.77
N MET A 277 -2.73 14.58 9.67
CA MET A 277 -3.07 13.15 9.75
C MET A 277 -3.05 12.62 11.18
N VAL A 278 -2.05 13.04 11.96
CA VAL A 278 -1.77 12.46 13.28
C VAL A 278 -1.77 13.47 14.42
N GLY A 279 -1.81 14.76 14.11
CA GLY A 279 -1.58 15.85 15.05
C GLY A 279 -2.82 16.60 15.52
N VAL A 280 -4.00 16.31 14.97
CA VAL A 280 -5.27 16.88 15.46
C VAL A 280 -5.69 16.15 16.73
N ASP A 281 -5.71 16.86 17.86
CA ASP A 281 -5.95 16.27 19.18
C ASP A 281 -7.37 16.56 19.66
N LEU A 282 -8.34 15.92 19.00
CA LEU A 282 -9.75 15.96 19.39
C LEU A 282 -10.18 14.61 19.96
N PRO A 283 -11.15 14.57 20.92
CA PRO A 283 -11.59 13.32 21.54
C PRO A 283 -12.15 12.30 20.55
N GLN A 284 -12.88 12.78 19.54
CA GLN A 284 -13.47 11.95 18.49
C GLN A 284 -12.73 12.16 17.17
N LYS A 285 -12.03 11.12 16.73
CA LYS A 285 -11.29 11.05 15.46
C LYS A 285 -11.83 9.87 14.67
N ALA A 286 -12.62 10.15 13.64
CA ALA A 286 -13.31 9.13 12.86
C ALA A 286 -12.93 9.18 11.37
N SER A 287 -13.17 8.10 10.66
CA SER A 287 -13.06 8.06 9.20
C SER A 287 -14.29 8.70 8.54
N GLY A 288 -14.09 9.43 7.45
CA GLY A 288 -15.19 9.76 6.54
C GLY A 288 -15.60 8.54 5.72
N PHE A 289 -16.60 8.67 4.85
CA PHE A 289 -17.11 7.54 4.07
C PHE A 289 -16.11 6.99 3.06
N LEU A 290 -15.25 7.83 2.48
CA LEU A 290 -14.21 7.37 1.55
C LEU A 290 -13.19 6.51 2.29
N VAL A 291 -12.64 7.01 3.40
CA VAL A 291 -11.67 6.25 4.20
C VAL A 291 -12.32 4.99 4.78
N LYS A 292 -13.56 5.07 5.28
CA LYS A 292 -14.31 3.90 5.75
C LYS A 292 -14.40 2.82 4.67
N LYS A 293 -14.80 3.19 3.45
CA LYS A 293 -14.91 2.26 2.32
C LYS A 293 -13.56 1.61 2.00
N GLU A 294 -12.49 2.39 1.96
CA GLU A 294 -11.13 1.87 1.74
C GLU A 294 -10.76 0.83 2.82
N LEU A 295 -10.95 1.15 4.09
CA LEU A 295 -10.67 0.24 5.21
C LEU A 295 -11.52 -1.03 5.15
N GLU A 296 -12.80 -0.94 4.84
CA GLU A 296 -13.71 -2.09 4.74
C GLU A 296 -13.29 -3.05 3.61
N TYR A 297 -12.91 -2.53 2.44
CA TYR A 297 -12.48 -3.39 1.33
C TYR A 297 -11.08 -3.98 1.56
N PHE A 298 -10.14 -3.22 2.12
CA PHE A 298 -8.83 -3.77 2.46
C PHE A 298 -8.91 -4.77 3.63
N ALA A 299 -9.80 -4.57 4.61
CA ALA A 299 -10.06 -5.57 5.65
C ALA A 299 -10.57 -6.89 5.06
N LYS A 300 -11.50 -6.82 4.09
CA LYS A 300 -11.96 -8.00 3.36
C LYS A 300 -10.84 -8.70 2.61
N ALA A 301 -9.84 -8.00 2.09
CA ALA A 301 -8.72 -8.63 1.39
C ALA A 301 -7.61 -9.16 2.32
N LEU A 302 -7.29 -8.42 3.39
CA LEU A 302 -6.08 -8.63 4.19
C LEU A 302 -6.34 -9.36 5.50
N GLU A 303 -7.52 -9.23 6.10
CA GLU A 303 -7.87 -9.88 7.37
C GLU A 303 -8.62 -11.18 7.13
N ASN A 304 -9.73 -11.14 6.39
CA ASN A 304 -10.61 -12.31 6.18
C ASN A 304 -11.06 -12.45 4.71
N PRO A 305 -10.15 -12.74 3.76
CA PRO A 305 -10.50 -12.90 2.35
C PRO A 305 -11.34 -14.14 2.08
N GLN A 306 -12.35 -13.97 1.23
CA GLN A 306 -13.05 -15.11 0.66
C GLN A 306 -12.12 -15.84 -0.31
N ARG A 307 -11.95 -17.16 -0.08
CA ARG A 307 -11.01 -17.98 -0.84
C ARG A 307 -11.70 -18.79 -1.95
N PRO A 308 -11.05 -19.00 -3.12
CA PRO A 308 -9.65 -18.67 -3.42
C PRO A 308 -9.37 -17.16 -3.57
N PHE A 309 -8.27 -16.70 -2.97
CA PHE A 309 -7.82 -15.30 -3.06
C PHE A 309 -6.72 -15.18 -4.12
N LEU A 310 -6.97 -14.36 -5.15
CA LEU A 310 -6.03 -14.07 -6.23
C LEU A 310 -5.42 -12.67 -6.05
N ALA A 311 -4.10 -12.56 -6.21
CA ALA A 311 -3.45 -11.29 -6.51
C ALA A 311 -2.96 -11.24 -7.96
N ILE A 312 -3.15 -10.10 -8.60
CA ILE A 312 -2.64 -9.78 -9.94
C ILE A 312 -1.68 -8.61 -9.78
N LEU A 313 -0.39 -8.86 -9.99
CA LEU A 313 0.66 -7.86 -9.83
C LEU A 313 1.34 -7.60 -11.16
N GLY A 314 1.30 -6.34 -11.59
CA GLY A 314 1.98 -5.87 -12.80
C GLY A 314 2.82 -4.64 -12.54
N GLY A 315 3.53 -4.17 -13.57
CA GLY A 315 4.38 -2.98 -13.51
C GLY A 315 5.77 -3.23 -14.10
N ALA A 316 6.63 -2.21 -14.02
CA ALA A 316 7.92 -2.20 -14.70
C ALA A 316 9.05 -2.96 -13.98
N LYS A 317 9.12 -2.89 -12.64
CA LYS A 317 10.26 -3.37 -11.84
C LYS A 317 9.83 -4.30 -10.73
N VAL A 318 10.66 -5.30 -10.43
CA VAL A 318 10.43 -6.26 -9.33
C VAL A 318 10.81 -5.63 -7.99
N SER A 319 11.92 -4.87 -7.95
CA SER A 319 12.50 -4.21 -6.77
C SER A 319 11.47 -3.42 -5.98
N ASP A 320 10.61 -2.72 -6.70
CA ASP A 320 9.61 -1.82 -6.14
C ASP A 320 8.41 -2.58 -5.54
N LYS A 321 8.32 -3.89 -5.79
CA LYS A 321 7.21 -4.76 -5.37
C LYS A 321 7.64 -5.97 -4.55
N ILE A 322 8.93 -6.10 -4.19
CA ILE A 322 9.42 -7.24 -3.39
C ILE A 322 8.64 -7.37 -2.09
N GLN A 323 8.50 -6.27 -1.33
CA GLN A 323 7.77 -6.27 -0.05
C GLN A 323 6.29 -6.62 -0.24
N LEU A 324 5.68 -6.08 -1.29
CA LEU A 324 4.28 -6.37 -1.65
C LEU A 324 4.08 -7.86 -1.96
N ILE A 325 4.91 -8.43 -2.84
CA ILE A 325 4.84 -9.86 -3.19
C ILE A 325 5.03 -10.70 -1.95
N ASP A 326 6.08 -10.42 -1.17
CA ASP A 326 6.42 -11.19 0.02
C ASP A 326 5.27 -11.23 1.03
N ASN A 327 4.64 -10.08 1.32
CA ASN A 327 3.50 -9.99 2.24
C ASN A 327 2.22 -10.65 1.69
N LEU A 328 2.03 -10.63 0.36
CA LEU A 328 0.86 -11.24 -0.27
C LEU A 328 0.98 -12.77 -0.37
N LEU A 329 2.20 -13.32 -0.51
CA LEU A 329 2.41 -14.78 -0.54
C LEU A 329 1.95 -15.49 0.73
N ASP A 330 1.85 -14.78 1.86
CA ASP A 330 1.29 -15.32 3.10
C ASP A 330 -0.25 -15.35 3.11
N LYS A 331 -0.92 -14.70 2.15
CA LYS A 331 -2.37 -14.48 2.14
C LYS A 331 -3.06 -15.10 0.92
N VAL A 332 -2.46 -15.05 -0.26
CA VAL A 332 -3.11 -15.45 -1.51
C VAL A 332 -3.06 -16.96 -1.75
N ASN A 333 -3.98 -17.47 -2.57
CA ASN A 333 -3.95 -18.83 -3.11
C ASN A 333 -3.29 -18.87 -4.49
N THR A 334 -3.42 -17.78 -5.25
CA THR A 334 -2.86 -17.65 -6.60
C THR A 334 -2.28 -16.26 -6.76
N LEU A 335 -1.15 -16.17 -7.44
CA LEU A 335 -0.48 -14.92 -7.77
C LEU A 335 -0.14 -14.89 -9.27
N ILE A 336 -0.76 -13.97 -9.98
CA ILE A 336 -0.37 -13.59 -11.34
C ILE A 336 0.74 -12.53 -11.24
N ILE A 337 1.84 -12.74 -11.96
CA ILE A 337 2.86 -11.71 -12.20
C ILE A 337 2.87 -11.41 -13.69
N CYS A 338 2.59 -10.15 -14.04
CA CYS A 338 2.47 -9.66 -15.42
C CYS A 338 3.24 -8.35 -15.62
N GLY A 339 3.15 -7.73 -16.80
CA GLY A 339 3.88 -6.50 -17.14
C GLY A 339 5.40 -6.70 -17.27
N GLY A 340 6.14 -5.59 -17.31
CA GLY A 340 7.59 -5.60 -17.50
C GLY A 340 8.37 -6.40 -16.45
N MET A 341 7.87 -6.46 -15.22
CA MET A 341 8.51 -7.22 -14.15
C MET A 341 8.51 -8.75 -14.41
N ALA A 342 7.59 -9.27 -15.22
CA ALA A 342 7.52 -10.69 -15.56
C ALA A 342 8.77 -11.17 -16.33
N PHE A 343 9.39 -10.30 -17.15
CA PHE A 343 10.62 -10.65 -17.88
C PHE A 343 11.79 -10.94 -16.96
N THR A 344 11.85 -10.28 -15.80
CA THR A 344 12.86 -10.59 -14.77
C THR A 344 12.65 -12.00 -14.22
N PHE A 345 11.41 -12.40 -13.96
CA PHE A 345 11.09 -13.77 -13.52
C PHE A 345 11.47 -14.79 -14.60
N LYS A 346 11.05 -14.56 -15.84
CA LYS A 346 11.28 -15.47 -16.97
C LYS A 346 12.75 -15.66 -17.31
N LYS A 347 13.51 -14.58 -17.36
CA LYS A 347 14.95 -14.65 -17.59
C LYS A 347 15.67 -15.36 -16.45
N THR A 348 15.32 -15.08 -15.19
CA THR A 348 16.03 -15.64 -14.04
C THR A 348 15.69 -17.10 -13.77
N LEU A 349 14.43 -17.52 -13.96
CA LEU A 349 13.97 -18.87 -13.59
C LEU A 349 14.05 -19.85 -14.75
N GLU A 350 13.76 -19.38 -15.96
CA GLU A 350 13.56 -20.23 -17.15
C GLU A 350 14.60 -19.95 -18.24
N ASN A 351 15.50 -18.98 -18.03
CA ASN A 351 16.53 -18.56 -18.98
C ASN A 351 15.96 -18.16 -20.36
N VAL A 352 14.74 -17.62 -20.38
CA VAL A 352 14.07 -17.11 -21.59
C VAL A 352 14.86 -15.91 -22.14
N SER A 353 15.08 -15.88 -23.47
CA SER A 353 15.63 -14.70 -24.14
C SER A 353 14.60 -13.58 -24.12
N ILE A 354 14.97 -12.39 -23.63
CA ILE A 354 14.05 -11.25 -23.47
C ILE A 354 14.40 -10.04 -24.36
N GLY A 355 15.41 -10.14 -25.22
CA GLY A 355 15.91 -9.01 -26.00
C GLY A 355 16.21 -7.77 -25.13
N ASN A 356 15.65 -6.63 -25.52
CA ASN A 356 15.72 -5.34 -24.84
C ASN A 356 14.60 -5.11 -23.81
N SER A 357 13.82 -6.14 -23.45
CA SER A 357 12.77 -6.01 -22.44
C SER A 357 13.33 -5.60 -21.08
N LEU A 358 12.48 -4.99 -20.25
CA LEU A 358 12.87 -4.55 -18.92
C LEU A 358 13.43 -5.70 -18.08
N PHE A 359 14.64 -5.52 -17.58
CA PHE A 359 15.29 -6.46 -16.68
C PHE A 359 15.78 -5.72 -15.43
N ASP A 360 15.23 -6.11 -14.29
CA ASP A 360 15.63 -5.57 -13.00
C ASP A 360 16.69 -6.47 -12.37
N GLU A 361 17.96 -6.09 -12.55
CA GLU A 361 19.09 -6.84 -12.01
C GLU A 361 19.05 -6.93 -10.47
N ALA A 362 18.61 -5.87 -9.79
CA ALA A 362 18.49 -5.88 -8.33
C ALA A 362 17.40 -6.85 -7.87
N GLY A 363 16.22 -6.79 -8.51
CA GLY A 363 15.09 -7.66 -8.22
C GLY A 363 15.36 -9.14 -8.57
N SER A 364 16.14 -9.41 -9.62
CA SER A 364 16.48 -10.78 -10.06
C SER A 364 17.09 -11.64 -8.96
N LYS A 365 17.86 -11.03 -8.05
CA LYS A 365 18.51 -11.71 -6.92
C LYS A 365 17.52 -12.28 -5.90
N THR A 366 16.29 -11.77 -5.88
CA THR A 366 15.26 -12.15 -4.91
C THR A 366 14.19 -13.07 -5.51
N VAL A 367 14.09 -13.15 -6.84
CA VAL A 367 13.09 -13.96 -7.56
C VAL A 367 13.07 -15.41 -7.09
N GLY A 368 14.23 -16.06 -6.99
CA GLY A 368 14.30 -17.46 -6.54
C GLY A 368 13.71 -17.67 -5.15
N ASN A 369 13.98 -16.75 -4.22
CA ASN A 369 13.44 -16.81 -2.85
C ASN A 369 11.92 -16.62 -2.82
N LEU A 370 11.38 -15.72 -3.65
CA LEU A 370 9.94 -15.50 -3.75
C LEU A 370 9.21 -16.74 -4.29
N VAL A 371 9.77 -17.40 -5.30
CA VAL A 371 9.21 -18.64 -5.87
C VAL A 371 9.24 -19.76 -4.85
N GLU A 372 10.34 -19.89 -4.11
CA GLU A 372 10.47 -20.90 -3.07
C GLU A 372 9.45 -20.67 -1.94
N LYS A 373 9.29 -19.42 -1.47
CA LYS A 373 8.25 -19.06 -0.51
C LYS A 373 6.85 -19.39 -1.05
N ALA A 374 6.57 -19.07 -2.32
CA ALA A 374 5.30 -19.38 -2.96
C ALA A 374 5.01 -20.89 -2.95
N LYS A 375 6.00 -21.73 -3.29
CA LYS A 375 5.89 -23.20 -3.22
C LYS A 375 5.62 -23.68 -1.79
N GLN A 376 6.37 -23.18 -0.82
CA GLN A 376 6.20 -23.54 0.60
C GLN A 376 4.82 -23.17 1.14
N LYS A 377 4.23 -22.07 0.65
CA LYS A 377 2.90 -21.60 1.03
C LYS A 377 1.78 -22.20 0.18
N GLY A 378 2.10 -23.04 -0.80
CA GLY A 378 1.12 -23.63 -1.72
C GLY A 378 0.45 -22.61 -2.64
N VAL A 379 1.12 -21.49 -2.94
CA VAL A 379 0.63 -20.45 -3.84
C VAL A 379 0.88 -20.85 -5.29
N LYS A 380 -0.18 -20.90 -6.11
CA LYS A 380 -0.07 -21.08 -7.56
C LYS A 380 0.47 -19.80 -8.20
N LEU A 381 1.68 -19.85 -8.75
CA LEU A 381 2.26 -18.76 -9.54
C LEU A 381 1.82 -18.88 -11.01
N VAL A 382 1.36 -17.78 -11.59
CA VAL A 382 0.97 -17.68 -13.00
C VAL A 382 1.79 -16.57 -13.66
N LEU A 383 2.60 -16.94 -14.64
CA LEU A 383 3.44 -16.04 -15.43
C LEU A 383 2.92 -16.01 -16.88
N PRO A 384 3.14 -14.93 -17.65
CA PRO A 384 2.89 -14.93 -19.09
C PRO A 384 3.72 -16.01 -19.78
N VAL A 385 3.23 -16.55 -20.90
CA VAL A 385 3.91 -17.56 -21.73
C VAL A 385 4.16 -17.10 -23.17
N ASP A 386 3.56 -15.97 -23.53
CA ASP A 386 3.61 -15.34 -24.83
C ASP A 386 3.47 -13.82 -24.70
N TYR A 387 3.97 -13.09 -25.70
CA TYR A 387 4.23 -11.66 -25.61
C TYR A 387 3.93 -10.95 -26.92
N ILE A 388 3.34 -9.77 -26.83
CA ILE A 388 3.34 -8.79 -27.93
C ILE A 388 4.64 -8.01 -27.83
N THR A 389 5.44 -8.05 -28.89
CA THR A 389 6.78 -7.45 -28.94
C THR A 389 6.79 -6.18 -29.79
N ALA A 390 7.81 -5.33 -29.56
CA ALA A 390 8.02 -4.10 -30.30
C ALA A 390 9.52 -3.90 -30.61
N ASP A 391 9.82 -3.26 -31.74
CA ASP A 391 11.19 -2.88 -32.14
C ASP A 391 11.72 -1.66 -31.36
N LYS A 392 10.84 -0.85 -30.77
CA LYS A 392 11.16 0.29 -29.89
C LYS A 392 10.03 0.56 -28.89
N PHE A 393 10.34 1.32 -27.82
CA PHE A 393 9.34 1.77 -26.85
C PHE A 393 8.60 3.01 -27.37
N ASP A 394 7.61 2.80 -28.23
CA ASP A 394 6.88 3.86 -28.91
C ASP A 394 5.47 3.38 -29.28
N LYS A 395 4.48 4.28 -29.23
CA LYS A 395 3.10 3.99 -29.66
C LYS A 395 3.03 3.55 -31.13
N ASP A 396 3.97 4.02 -31.95
CA ASP A 396 4.01 3.80 -33.40
C ASP A 396 5.00 2.68 -33.79
N ALA A 397 5.55 1.94 -32.83
CA ALA A 397 6.49 0.85 -33.06
C ALA A 397 5.93 -0.26 -33.99
N ASN A 398 6.83 -0.96 -34.66
CA ASN A 398 6.47 -2.20 -35.35
C ASN A 398 6.22 -3.28 -34.31
N THR A 399 5.14 -4.04 -34.49
CA THR A 399 4.72 -5.07 -33.54
C THR A 399 5.11 -6.45 -34.04
N GLY A 400 5.41 -7.33 -33.09
CA GLY A 400 5.68 -8.74 -33.32
C GLY A 400 5.06 -9.60 -32.23
N TYR A 401 5.39 -10.88 -32.25
CA TYR A 401 4.91 -11.87 -31.29
C TYR A 401 6.04 -12.82 -30.93
N ALA A 402 6.11 -13.23 -29.67
CA ALA A 402 7.09 -14.19 -29.18
C ALA A 402 6.48 -15.10 -28.11
N THR A 403 7.02 -16.31 -27.97
CA THR A 403 6.67 -17.25 -26.90
C THR A 403 7.88 -17.48 -26.00
N ASP A 404 7.70 -18.08 -24.82
CA ASP A 404 8.83 -18.49 -23.97
C ASP A 404 9.83 -19.40 -24.70
N LYS A 405 9.33 -20.26 -25.59
CA LYS A 405 10.13 -21.23 -26.34
C LYS A 405 11.00 -20.55 -27.40
N ASP A 406 10.44 -19.57 -28.09
CA ASP A 406 11.14 -18.85 -29.16
C ASP A 406 12.04 -17.74 -28.59
N GLY A 407 11.64 -17.18 -27.44
CA GLY A 407 12.25 -16.00 -26.87
C GLY A 407 11.95 -14.73 -27.66
N ILE A 408 12.24 -13.59 -27.05
CA ILE A 408 12.16 -12.28 -27.70
C ILE A 408 13.48 -12.03 -28.45
N PRO A 409 13.43 -11.65 -29.75
CA PRO A 409 14.61 -11.37 -30.54
C PRO A 409 15.45 -10.20 -30.00
N ASP A 410 16.75 -10.22 -30.28
CA ASP A 410 17.64 -9.09 -29.98
C ASP A 410 17.16 -7.81 -30.68
N GLY A 411 17.25 -6.67 -29.99
CA GLY A 411 16.71 -5.40 -30.45
C GLY A 411 15.23 -5.18 -30.14
N TRP A 412 14.45 -6.26 -29.97
CA TRP A 412 13.02 -6.19 -29.66
C TRP A 412 12.76 -6.25 -28.14
N GLN A 413 11.59 -5.80 -27.72
CA GLN A 413 11.15 -5.82 -26.32
C GLN A 413 9.68 -6.23 -26.20
N GLY A 414 9.31 -6.96 -25.16
CA GLY A 414 7.93 -7.30 -24.86
C GLY A 414 7.23 -6.16 -24.12
N LEU A 415 6.07 -5.74 -24.62
CA LEU A 415 5.32 -4.60 -24.07
C LEU A 415 3.89 -4.95 -23.61
N ASP A 416 3.38 -6.13 -23.95
CA ASP A 416 2.11 -6.67 -23.45
C ASP A 416 2.15 -8.20 -23.46
N CYS A 417 1.23 -8.85 -22.74
CA CYS A 417 1.09 -10.31 -22.80
C CYS A 417 0.27 -10.74 -24.02
N GLY A 418 0.55 -11.94 -24.54
CA GLY A 418 -0.17 -12.53 -25.66
C GLY A 418 -1.47 -13.23 -25.24
N GLU A 419 -2.15 -13.83 -26.22
CA GLU A 419 -3.46 -14.43 -26.04
C GLU A 419 -3.44 -15.67 -25.14
N GLU A 420 -2.38 -16.48 -25.17
CA GLU A 420 -2.27 -17.67 -24.31
C GLU A 420 -2.10 -17.27 -22.85
N SER A 421 -1.30 -16.23 -22.57
CA SER A 421 -1.17 -15.64 -21.24
C SER A 421 -2.52 -15.10 -20.73
N VAL A 422 -3.27 -14.42 -21.60
CA VAL A 422 -4.61 -13.92 -21.24
C VAL A 422 -5.57 -15.05 -20.88
N LYS A 423 -5.51 -16.20 -21.56
CA LYS A 423 -6.31 -17.39 -21.18
C LYS A 423 -5.96 -17.86 -19.78
N LEU A 424 -4.68 -17.98 -19.45
CA LEU A 424 -4.23 -18.36 -18.11
C LEU A 424 -4.70 -17.37 -17.03
N TYR A 425 -4.69 -16.07 -17.35
CA TYR A 425 -5.17 -15.04 -16.43
C TYR A 425 -6.68 -15.16 -16.20
N LYS A 426 -7.46 -15.38 -17.27
CA LYS A 426 -8.90 -15.59 -17.20
C LYS A 426 -9.28 -16.81 -16.37
N GLU A 427 -8.55 -17.92 -16.51
CA GLU A 427 -8.76 -19.13 -15.69
C GLU A 427 -8.54 -18.83 -14.20
N ALA A 428 -7.42 -18.19 -13.86
CA ALA A 428 -7.13 -17.82 -12.47
C ALA A 428 -8.17 -16.83 -11.89
N ILE A 429 -8.67 -15.89 -12.70
CA ILE A 429 -9.74 -14.95 -12.33
C ILE A 429 -11.07 -15.68 -12.14
N ALA A 430 -11.38 -16.67 -12.98
CA ALA A 430 -12.60 -17.45 -12.89
C ALA A 430 -12.65 -18.28 -11.59
N ASP A 431 -11.52 -18.83 -11.15
CA ASP A 431 -11.42 -19.64 -9.93
C ASP A 431 -11.49 -18.81 -8.62
N ALA A 432 -11.16 -17.51 -8.69
CA ALA A 432 -11.04 -16.66 -7.52
C ALA A 432 -12.39 -16.15 -6.99
N LYS A 433 -12.52 -16.00 -5.66
CA LYS A 433 -13.65 -15.31 -5.01
C LYS A 433 -13.31 -13.88 -4.62
N THR A 434 -12.06 -13.65 -4.24
CA THR A 434 -11.50 -12.32 -3.97
C THR A 434 -10.33 -12.09 -4.92
N ILE A 435 -10.25 -10.91 -5.52
CA ILE A 435 -9.19 -10.54 -6.46
C ILE A 435 -8.64 -9.17 -6.04
N LEU A 436 -7.34 -9.10 -5.86
CA LEU A 436 -6.60 -7.86 -5.67
C LEU A 436 -5.76 -7.59 -6.92
N TRP A 437 -6.00 -6.47 -7.60
CA TRP A 437 -5.24 -6.10 -8.80
C TRP A 437 -4.40 -4.83 -8.58
N ASN A 438 -3.08 -4.95 -8.72
CA ASN A 438 -2.12 -3.86 -8.59
C ASN A 438 -1.04 -3.92 -9.69
N GLY A 439 -1.34 -3.24 -10.80
CA GLY A 439 -0.45 -3.01 -11.94
C GLY A 439 -0.98 -3.63 -13.24
N PRO A 440 -0.93 -2.89 -14.37
CA PRO A 440 -1.39 -3.39 -15.67
C PRO A 440 -0.51 -4.54 -16.20
N ALA A 441 -1.05 -5.32 -17.14
CA ALA A 441 -0.37 -6.45 -17.75
C ALA A 441 0.60 -6.04 -18.89
N GLY A 442 0.48 -4.82 -19.38
CA GLY A 442 1.29 -4.25 -20.46
C GLY A 442 1.28 -2.71 -20.44
N VAL A 443 1.87 -2.10 -21.47
CA VAL A 443 1.95 -0.64 -21.67
C VAL A 443 0.61 -0.12 -22.21
N PHE A 444 -0.40 -0.12 -21.35
CA PHE A 444 -1.80 0.17 -21.70
C PHE A 444 -2.05 1.58 -22.25
N GLU A 445 -1.09 2.50 -22.08
CA GLU A 445 -1.08 3.83 -22.64
C GLU A 445 -1.01 3.81 -24.17
N PHE A 446 -0.37 2.78 -24.73
CA PHE A 446 -0.24 2.56 -26.17
C PHE A 446 -1.25 1.52 -26.63
N GLU A 447 -2.11 1.88 -27.58
CA GLU A 447 -3.23 1.02 -28.02
C GLU A 447 -2.78 -0.36 -28.50
N LYS A 448 -1.65 -0.43 -29.21
CA LYS A 448 -1.02 -1.67 -29.69
C LYS A 448 -0.56 -2.62 -28.57
N PHE A 449 -0.42 -2.13 -27.34
CA PHE A 449 0.10 -2.87 -26.18
C PHE A 449 -0.86 -2.82 -24.98
N ALA A 450 -2.15 -2.58 -25.26
CA ALA A 450 -3.20 -2.49 -24.24
C ALA A 450 -4.13 -3.71 -24.19
N SER A 451 -4.01 -4.64 -25.15
CA SER A 451 -4.90 -5.79 -25.32
C SER A 451 -4.94 -6.72 -24.12
N GLY A 452 -3.79 -7.11 -23.57
CA GLY A 452 -3.69 -8.01 -22.42
C GLY A 452 -4.26 -7.36 -21.16
N THR A 453 -3.95 -6.09 -20.95
CA THR A 453 -4.52 -5.30 -19.85
C THR A 453 -6.04 -5.16 -19.98
N LYS A 454 -6.56 -4.89 -21.18
CA LYS A 454 -8.00 -4.77 -21.44
C LYS A 454 -8.71 -6.11 -21.26
N ALA A 455 -8.17 -7.21 -21.79
CA ALA A 455 -8.75 -8.52 -21.62
C ALA A 455 -8.76 -9.00 -20.16
N THR A 456 -7.73 -8.64 -19.38
CA THR A 456 -7.69 -8.86 -17.93
C THR A 456 -8.75 -8.02 -17.22
N LEU A 457 -8.91 -6.75 -17.60
CA LEU A 457 -9.96 -5.86 -17.08
C LEU A 457 -11.35 -6.42 -17.33
N ASP A 458 -11.63 -6.86 -18.55
CA ASP A 458 -12.94 -7.38 -18.92
C ASP A 458 -13.25 -8.67 -18.13
N ALA A 459 -12.25 -9.52 -17.90
CA ALA A 459 -12.40 -10.71 -17.07
C ALA A 459 -12.72 -10.39 -15.60
N VAL A 460 -12.05 -9.38 -15.00
CA VAL A 460 -12.36 -8.98 -13.62
C VAL A 460 -13.71 -8.24 -13.51
N VAL A 461 -14.11 -7.49 -14.53
CA VAL A 461 -15.45 -6.88 -14.59
C VAL A 461 -16.52 -7.97 -14.64
N ASP A 462 -16.35 -8.96 -15.51
CA ASP A 462 -17.25 -10.11 -15.60
C ASP A 462 -17.34 -10.87 -14.27
N ALA A 463 -16.20 -11.08 -13.60
CA ALA A 463 -16.14 -11.71 -12.29
C ALA A 463 -17.01 -10.97 -11.24
N VAL A 464 -17.05 -9.64 -11.26
CA VAL A 464 -17.93 -8.86 -10.36
C VAL A 464 -19.38 -8.94 -10.82
N GLN A 465 -19.64 -8.61 -12.08
CA GLN A 465 -21.00 -8.37 -12.57
C GLN A 465 -21.82 -9.64 -12.75
N LYS A 466 -21.17 -10.76 -13.11
CA LYS A 466 -21.84 -12.04 -13.36
C LYS A 466 -21.79 -12.97 -12.16
N ASP A 467 -20.65 -13.02 -11.46
CA ASP A 467 -20.42 -14.02 -10.41
C ASP A 467 -20.49 -13.44 -8.99
N GLY A 468 -20.61 -12.11 -8.84
CA GLY A 468 -20.65 -11.46 -7.52
C GLY A 468 -19.33 -11.52 -6.75
N LYS A 469 -18.19 -11.71 -7.43
CA LYS A 469 -16.86 -11.77 -6.81
C LYS A 469 -16.42 -10.40 -6.31
N ILE A 470 -15.52 -10.40 -5.32
CA ILE A 470 -14.94 -9.17 -4.77
C ILE A 470 -13.67 -8.83 -5.55
N VAL A 471 -13.66 -7.68 -6.24
CA VAL A 471 -12.49 -7.18 -6.96
C VAL A 471 -12.06 -5.83 -6.40
N ILE A 472 -10.79 -5.73 -6.00
CA ILE A 472 -10.17 -4.54 -5.44
C ILE A 472 -9.02 -4.11 -6.35
N ILE A 473 -9.12 -2.90 -6.90
CA ILE A 473 -8.04 -2.25 -7.65
C ILE A 473 -7.25 -1.36 -6.68
N GLY A 474 -5.97 -1.67 -6.47
CA GLY A 474 -5.15 -1.02 -5.43
C GLY A 474 -4.09 -0.03 -5.93
N GLY A 475 -3.82 0.05 -7.24
CA GLY A 475 -2.71 0.83 -7.81
C GLY A 475 -3.18 2.00 -8.68
N GLY A 476 -2.42 3.09 -8.73
CA GLY A 476 -2.76 4.28 -9.52
C GLY A 476 -2.89 4.00 -11.02
N ASP A 477 -1.98 3.21 -11.58
CA ASP A 477 -2.02 2.85 -13.01
C ASP A 477 -3.23 1.97 -13.33
N THR A 478 -3.55 0.99 -12.45
CA THR A 478 -4.73 0.14 -12.62
C THR A 478 -6.04 0.90 -12.41
N ALA A 479 -6.08 1.88 -11.51
CA ALA A 479 -7.22 2.79 -11.39
C ALA A 479 -7.38 3.63 -12.66
N THR A 480 -6.27 4.08 -13.27
CA THR A 480 -6.28 4.78 -14.56
C THR A 480 -6.80 3.88 -15.69
N VAL A 481 -6.48 2.59 -15.68
CA VAL A 481 -7.06 1.59 -16.60
C VAL A 481 -8.58 1.51 -16.43
N ALA A 482 -9.08 1.33 -15.21
CA ALA A 482 -10.53 1.26 -14.95
C ALA A 482 -11.27 2.51 -15.41
N LYS A 483 -10.67 3.68 -15.19
CA LYS A 483 -11.19 4.97 -15.65
C LYS A 483 -11.17 5.11 -17.17
N LYS A 484 -10.03 4.78 -17.82
CA LYS A 484 -9.87 4.85 -19.29
C LYS A 484 -10.97 4.08 -20.02
N TYR A 485 -11.40 2.95 -19.45
CA TYR A 485 -12.45 2.12 -20.04
C TYR A 485 -13.85 2.32 -19.44
N GLY A 486 -14.03 3.28 -18.53
CA GLY A 486 -15.33 3.63 -17.95
C GLY A 486 -15.99 2.48 -17.19
N VAL A 487 -15.24 1.76 -16.36
CA VAL A 487 -15.72 0.60 -15.59
C VAL A 487 -15.52 0.75 -14.07
N GLU A 488 -15.24 1.97 -13.59
CA GLU A 488 -15.00 2.24 -12.16
C GLU A 488 -16.19 1.84 -11.28
N ASP A 489 -17.41 1.99 -11.80
CA ASP A 489 -18.69 1.62 -11.17
C ASP A 489 -19.01 0.13 -11.30
N LYS A 490 -18.30 -0.60 -12.18
CA LYS A 490 -18.51 -2.04 -12.42
C LYS A 490 -17.56 -2.93 -11.62
N ILE A 491 -16.62 -2.34 -10.89
CA ILE A 491 -15.67 -3.01 -10.00
C ILE A 491 -16.10 -2.80 -8.55
N SER A 492 -15.88 -3.78 -7.67
CA SER A 492 -16.32 -3.68 -6.26
C SER A 492 -15.68 -2.48 -5.54
N HIS A 493 -14.36 -2.28 -5.74
CA HIS A 493 -13.66 -1.13 -5.20
C HIS A 493 -12.46 -0.71 -6.06
N VAL A 494 -12.42 0.57 -6.43
CA VAL A 494 -11.24 1.22 -7.03
C VAL A 494 -10.66 2.15 -5.99
N SER A 495 -9.49 1.78 -5.47
CA SER A 495 -8.82 2.54 -4.42
C SER A 495 -8.26 3.86 -4.95
N THR A 496 -8.50 4.91 -4.18
CA THR A 496 -7.98 6.27 -4.42
C THR A 496 -6.68 6.54 -3.66
N GLY A 497 -6.22 5.56 -2.87
CA GLY A 497 -5.10 5.71 -1.94
C GLY A 497 -3.71 5.72 -2.57
N GLY A 498 -3.55 5.21 -3.79
CA GLY A 498 -2.27 5.15 -4.49
C GLY A 498 -1.16 4.55 -3.62
N GLY A 499 -0.20 5.38 -3.19
CA GLY A 499 0.87 4.95 -2.28
C GLY A 499 0.38 4.44 -0.92
N ALA A 500 -0.71 4.98 -0.38
CA ALA A 500 -1.29 4.48 0.88
C ALA A 500 -1.80 3.05 0.75
N SER A 501 -2.48 2.75 -0.36
CA SER A 501 -2.95 1.41 -0.69
C SER A 501 -1.78 0.46 -0.84
N LEU A 502 -0.71 0.88 -1.51
CA LEU A 502 0.51 0.06 -1.68
C LEU A 502 1.16 -0.25 -0.33
N GLU A 503 1.42 0.76 0.51
CA GLU A 503 2.04 0.54 1.83
C GLU A 503 1.18 -0.36 2.73
N LEU A 504 -0.15 -0.20 2.67
CA LEU A 504 -1.07 -1.09 3.38
C LEU A 504 -0.97 -2.54 2.89
N LEU A 505 -0.90 -2.74 1.57
CA LEU A 505 -0.73 -4.06 0.95
C LEU A 505 0.66 -4.66 1.20
N GLU A 506 1.67 -3.84 1.48
CA GLU A 506 2.99 -4.27 1.97
C GLU A 506 2.97 -4.67 3.46
N GLY A 507 1.85 -4.45 4.17
CA GLY A 507 1.70 -4.76 5.59
C GLY A 507 2.22 -3.67 6.52
N LYS A 508 2.45 -2.45 6.01
CA LYS A 508 2.84 -1.31 6.84
C LYS A 508 1.61 -0.73 7.54
N GLU A 509 1.84 -0.22 8.75
CA GLU A 509 0.84 0.60 9.42
C GLU A 509 0.71 1.94 8.73
N LEU A 510 -0.52 2.42 8.59
CA LEU A 510 -0.81 3.75 8.05
C LEU A 510 -1.00 4.73 9.22
N PRO A 511 -0.08 5.68 9.47
CA PRO A 511 -0.16 6.57 10.63
C PRO A 511 -1.50 7.30 10.77
N GLY A 512 -2.08 7.76 9.66
CA GLY A 512 -3.37 8.45 9.64
C GLY A 512 -4.58 7.55 9.92
N VAL A 513 -4.45 6.22 9.74
CA VAL A 513 -5.47 5.24 10.17
C VAL A 513 -5.25 4.87 11.64
N THR A 514 -4.00 4.68 12.06
CA THR A 514 -3.66 4.40 13.47
C THR A 514 -4.16 5.51 14.39
N ALA A 515 -4.05 6.77 13.95
CA ALA A 515 -4.51 7.94 14.70
C ALA A 515 -6.04 8.03 14.91
N LEU A 516 -6.83 7.26 14.15
CA LEU A 516 -8.29 7.19 14.33
C LEU A 516 -8.66 6.42 15.60
N SER A 517 -9.72 6.89 16.26
CA SER A 517 -10.31 6.23 17.42
C SER A 517 -10.93 4.89 17.02
N SER A 518 -10.92 3.93 17.95
CA SER A 518 -11.59 2.63 17.79
C SER A 518 -13.08 2.72 18.16
N LYS A 519 -13.89 1.81 17.62
CA LYS A 519 -15.31 1.66 17.97
C LYS A 519 -15.53 1.22 19.41
#